data_AF-A0A7J8CB21-F1
#
_entry.id   AF-A0A7J8CB21-F1
#
_cell.length_a   1.000
_cell.length_b   1.000
_cell.length_c   1.000
_cell.angle_alpha   90.00
_cell.angle_beta   90.00
_cell.angle_gamma   90.00
#
_symmetry.space_group_name_H-M   'P 1'
#
loop_
_entity.id
_entity.type
_entity.pdbx_description
1 polymer ?
#
loop_
_entity_poly.entity_id
_entity_poly.type
_entity_poly.pdbx_seq_one_letter_code
_entity_poly.pdbx_strand_id
1 'polypeptide(L)'
;MRLRWLLGVVVLCPISAPTVSGAVTGRAVGDSPEGPRPAPMAEPDPSDPVETQAGKVQEAQDSDSDTEEGAAGGEAEMDFLRNFFSQTLGLGTQKERLLDNLTLEGVAHYMLSERCRRVICLVGAGISTSAGIPDFRSPSTGLYANLQKYHLPYPEAIFEIGYFKKHPEPFFALAKELYPGQFKPTVCHYFIRLLKEKGLLLRCYTQNIDTLERVAGLEPEDLVEAHGTFHTSHCVSPLCRQEYPLSWMKEKIFSEVTPKCEKCQSVVKPDIVFFGENLPPRFFSCIQSDFRKVDLLVIMGTSLQVQPFASLISKAPLSTPRLLINKEKTGQTDPFLGMMMGLGGGMDFDSKKAYRDVAWLGDCDQGCLALADLLGWKKELEDLVRKEHASIDAQSGSRSPNPTTAAAPRKSPPPPKEEVRTAEGEKPQKL
;
A
#
# COMPACT_ATOMS: atom_id res chain seq x y z
N MET A 1 5.16 21.36 27.48
CA MET A 1 4.24 20.43 26.79
C MET A 1 4.77 20.09 25.38
N ARG A 2 5.82 19.27 25.24
CA ARG A 2 6.41 18.94 23.91
C ARG A 2 7.04 17.54 23.80
N LEU A 3 6.73 16.61 24.72
CA LEU A 3 7.48 15.35 24.90
C LEU A 3 6.59 14.09 24.97
N ARG A 4 5.50 14.04 24.18
CA ARG A 4 4.53 12.92 24.19
C ARG A 4 4.17 12.35 22.80
N TRP A 5 4.89 12.77 21.75
CA TRP A 5 4.57 12.48 20.34
C TRP A 5 5.59 11.55 19.66
N LEU A 6 6.32 10.74 20.41
CA LEU A 6 7.39 9.84 19.90
C LEU A 6 7.20 8.36 20.26
N LEU A 7 6.10 8.02 20.95
CA LEU A 7 5.77 6.65 21.38
C LEU A 7 4.28 6.41 21.17
N GLY A 8 3.93 5.90 19.98
CA GLY A 8 2.56 5.54 19.63
C GLY A 8 2.53 4.70 18.36
N VAL A 9 2.06 3.46 18.49
CA VAL A 9 1.74 2.55 17.38
C VAL A 9 2.95 2.01 16.59
N VAL A 10 3.90 1.36 17.29
CA VAL A 10 4.52 0.15 16.74
C VAL A 10 3.61 -1.02 17.13
N VAL A 11 2.77 -1.48 16.21
CA VAL A 11 2.06 -2.75 16.39
C VAL A 11 3.03 -3.88 16.04
N LEU A 12 3.71 -4.40 17.06
CA LEU A 12 4.38 -5.69 16.94
C LEU A 12 3.32 -6.77 16.75
N CYS A 13 3.38 -7.47 15.62
CA CYS A 13 2.60 -8.69 15.41
C CYS A 13 3.28 -9.82 16.21
N PRO A 14 2.64 -10.39 17.25
CA PRO A 14 3.26 -11.46 18.02
C PRO A 14 3.23 -12.76 17.21
N ILE A 15 4.41 -13.26 16.82
CA ILE A 15 4.57 -14.63 16.33
C ILE A 15 4.54 -15.55 17.55
N SER A 16 3.47 -16.34 17.69
CA SER A 16 3.34 -17.32 18.76
C SER A 16 4.05 -18.62 18.38
N ALA A 17 5.22 -18.88 18.97
CA ALA A 17 5.82 -20.21 19.03
C ALA A 17 5.32 -20.97 20.28
N PRO A 18 5.08 -22.29 20.22
CA PRO A 18 4.52 -23.05 21.34
C PRO A 18 5.59 -23.37 22.40
N THR A 19 5.41 -22.86 23.62
CA THR A 19 6.19 -23.28 24.79
C THR A 19 5.60 -24.54 25.42
N VAL A 20 6.35 -25.64 25.34
CA VAL A 20 6.10 -26.84 26.15
C VAL A 20 6.46 -26.51 27.60
N SER A 21 5.47 -26.54 28.50
CA SER A 21 5.68 -26.43 29.95
C SER A 21 5.11 -27.64 30.65
N GLY A 22 5.98 -28.50 31.17
CA GLY A 22 5.57 -29.54 32.10
C GLY A 22 5.16 -28.92 33.43
N ALA A 23 4.03 -29.34 33.99
CA ALA A 23 3.58 -28.97 35.32
C ALA A 23 3.19 -30.22 36.11
N VAL A 24 3.89 -30.44 37.21
CA VAL A 24 3.65 -31.55 38.15
C VAL A 24 2.39 -31.26 38.97
N THR A 25 1.43 -32.17 38.96
CA THR A 25 0.40 -32.27 40.01
C THR A 25 0.20 -33.73 40.38
N GLY A 26 0.33 -34.04 41.66
CA GLY A 26 0.04 -35.38 42.19
C GLY A 26 -1.14 -35.35 43.15
N ARG A 27 -2.04 -36.34 43.05
CA ARG A 27 -2.70 -36.94 44.23
C ARG A 27 -3.47 -38.22 43.91
N ALA A 28 -3.37 -39.15 44.87
CA ALA A 28 -4.38 -40.14 45.29
C ALA A 28 -4.80 -41.28 44.32
N VAL A 29 -4.12 -42.42 44.51
CA VAL A 29 -4.70 -43.75 44.85
C VAL A 29 -6.04 -44.17 44.22
N GLY A 30 -6.00 -45.25 43.42
CA GLY A 30 -7.14 -46.09 43.03
C GLY A 30 -6.63 -47.38 42.37
N ASP A 31 -7.23 -48.53 42.70
CA ASP A 31 -6.70 -49.88 42.39
C ASP A 31 -6.56 -50.24 40.90
N SER A 32 -5.68 -51.22 40.63
CA SER A 32 -5.70 -52.04 39.41
C SER A 32 -5.09 -53.42 39.66
N PRO A 33 -5.85 -54.52 39.48
CA PRO A 33 -5.33 -55.82 39.05
C PRO A 33 -5.47 -55.94 37.52
N GLU A 34 -4.85 -56.85 36.76
CA GLU A 34 -3.74 -57.80 36.91
C GLU A 34 -3.44 -58.27 35.46
N GLY A 35 -2.22 -58.72 35.13
CA GLY A 35 -1.97 -59.35 33.82
C GLY A 35 -0.49 -59.37 33.39
N PRO A 36 0.08 -60.49 32.87
CA PRO A 36 1.49 -60.77 33.11
C PRO A 36 2.46 -60.58 31.92
N ARG A 37 3.75 -60.67 32.24
CA ARG A 37 4.93 -60.55 31.36
C ARG A 37 5.22 -61.82 30.53
N PRO A 38 6.06 -61.72 29.47
CA PRO A 38 6.27 -62.78 28.47
C PRO A 38 7.42 -63.77 28.79
N ALA A 39 7.56 -64.79 27.93
CA ALA A 39 8.56 -65.86 27.97
C ALA A 39 9.06 -66.14 26.50
N PRO A 40 10.19 -66.84 26.25
CA PRO A 40 11.30 -66.22 25.50
C PRO A 40 11.82 -66.99 24.26
N MET A 41 12.99 -66.56 23.78
CA MET A 41 13.65 -66.86 22.49
C MET A 41 14.09 -68.32 22.24
N ALA A 42 14.37 -68.62 20.97
CA ALA A 42 15.24 -69.72 20.53
C ALA A 42 16.10 -69.27 19.32
N GLU A 43 17.37 -69.69 19.27
CA GLU A 43 18.32 -69.50 18.15
C GLU A 43 18.71 -70.88 17.52
N PRO A 44 19.86 -71.07 16.82
CA PRO A 44 20.01 -70.91 15.36
C PRO A 44 20.61 -72.17 14.68
N ASP A 45 20.89 -72.12 13.36
CA ASP A 45 21.96 -72.95 12.73
C ASP A 45 22.44 -72.36 11.37
N PRO A 46 23.72 -72.54 10.93
CA PRO A 46 24.34 -71.78 9.83
C PRO A 46 24.73 -72.59 8.58
N SER A 47 25.22 -71.92 7.52
CA SER A 47 26.13 -72.52 6.51
C SER A 47 26.99 -71.47 5.76
N ASP A 48 28.30 -71.62 5.84
CA ASP A 48 29.36 -70.92 5.06
C ASP A 48 29.71 -71.74 3.77
N PRO A 49 30.58 -71.32 2.79
CA PRO A 49 31.76 -70.43 2.96
C PRO A 49 32.22 -69.47 1.80
N VAL A 50 32.93 -68.40 2.21
CA VAL A 50 34.25 -67.87 1.72
C VAL A 50 34.52 -67.56 0.22
N GLU A 51 34.86 -66.28 -0.06
CA GLU A 51 36.16 -65.78 -0.62
C GLU A 51 36.18 -64.22 -0.49
N THR A 52 36.96 -63.61 0.42
CA THR A 52 38.27 -62.92 0.18
C THR A 52 38.38 -62.10 -1.11
N GLN A 53 38.89 -60.87 -1.20
CA GLN A 53 39.47 -59.81 -0.34
C GLN A 53 39.56 -58.53 -1.23
N ALA A 54 39.75 -57.26 -0.82
CA ALA A 54 39.72 -56.48 0.43
C ALA A 54 39.83 -54.97 -0.01
N GLY A 55 39.62 -53.91 0.78
CA GLY A 55 39.23 -53.72 2.18
C GLY A 55 39.60 -52.29 2.62
N LYS A 56 38.72 -51.61 3.40
CA LYS A 56 39.03 -50.67 4.51
C LYS A 56 37.76 -49.90 4.98
N VAL A 57 37.36 -50.18 6.22
CA VAL A 57 36.91 -49.24 7.29
C VAL A 57 35.95 -48.12 6.87
N GLN A 58 34.63 -48.24 7.10
CA GLN A 58 33.90 -47.80 8.33
C GLN A 58 33.93 -46.27 8.53
N GLU A 59 32.84 -45.59 8.93
CA GLU A 59 31.68 -46.03 9.72
C GLU A 59 30.29 -45.73 9.09
N ALA A 60 29.23 -46.24 9.73
CA ALA A 60 27.83 -46.21 9.28
C ALA A 60 27.18 -44.81 9.46
N GLN A 61 26.35 -44.39 8.51
CA GLN A 61 24.87 -44.32 8.63
C GLN A 61 24.36 -43.62 9.90
N ASP A 62 23.63 -42.52 9.70
CA ASP A 62 22.18 -42.62 9.88
C ASP A 62 21.45 -41.77 8.84
N SER A 63 20.30 -42.26 8.42
CA SER A 63 19.38 -41.61 7.50
C SER A 63 18.22 -41.03 8.28
N ASP A 64 17.83 -39.78 8.00
CA ASP A 64 16.42 -39.43 8.08
C ASP A 64 16.06 -38.40 7.01
N SER A 65 14.92 -38.64 6.38
CA SER A 65 14.34 -37.79 5.35
C SER A 65 13.21 -36.98 5.97
N ASP A 66 13.31 -35.65 5.95
CA ASP A 66 12.14 -34.82 6.25
C ASP A 66 12.07 -33.51 5.45
N THR A 67 11.00 -33.46 4.66
CA THR A 67 10.21 -32.30 4.21
C THR A 67 10.78 -30.88 4.33
N GLU A 68 11.17 -30.28 3.19
CA GLU A 68 11.41 -28.82 3.08
C GLU A 68 10.09 -28.00 3.02
N GLU A 69 9.46 -27.78 4.16
CA GLU A 69 8.52 -26.65 4.35
C GLU A 69 9.03 -25.70 5.45
N GLY A 70 9.71 -24.61 5.07
CA GLY A 70 10.15 -23.59 6.05
C GLY A 70 11.14 -22.51 5.60
N ALA A 71 11.80 -22.66 4.44
CA ALA A 71 12.96 -21.83 4.07
C ALA A 71 12.69 -20.34 3.74
N ALA A 72 11.44 -19.92 3.54
CA ALA A 72 11.13 -18.57 3.05
C ALA A 72 11.30 -17.43 4.08
N GLY A 73 11.29 -17.74 5.39
CA GLY A 73 11.44 -16.73 6.45
C GLY A 73 12.89 -16.35 6.73
N GLY A 74 13.77 -17.36 6.81
CA GLY A 74 15.15 -17.19 7.25
C GLY A 74 16.04 -16.40 6.28
N GLU A 75 15.85 -16.54 4.96
CA GLU A 75 16.65 -15.78 3.98
C GLU A 75 16.49 -14.26 4.15
N ALA A 76 15.25 -13.78 4.31
CA ALA A 76 14.98 -12.34 4.36
C ALA A 76 15.52 -11.68 5.64
N GLU A 77 15.54 -12.42 6.76
CA GLU A 77 16.13 -11.99 8.02
C GLU A 77 17.67 -12.04 7.96
N MET A 78 18.23 -13.10 7.37
CA MET A 78 19.68 -13.21 7.15
C MET A 78 20.21 -12.17 6.17
N ASP A 79 19.48 -11.83 5.10
CA ASP A 79 19.83 -10.72 4.19
C ASP A 79 19.75 -9.36 4.87
N PHE A 80 18.78 -9.14 5.77
CA PHE A 80 18.70 -7.93 6.58
C PHE A 80 19.89 -7.83 7.53
N LEU A 81 20.18 -8.89 8.30
CA LEU A 81 21.33 -8.96 9.21
C LEU A 81 22.65 -8.77 8.46
N ARG A 82 22.84 -9.46 7.32
CA ARG A 82 24.02 -9.33 6.47
C ARG A 82 24.21 -7.91 5.97
N ASN A 83 23.16 -7.23 5.51
CA ASN A 83 23.22 -5.82 5.11
C ASN A 83 23.48 -4.89 6.31
N PHE A 84 22.90 -5.18 7.47
CA PHE A 84 23.09 -4.42 8.70
C PHE A 84 24.54 -4.52 9.22
N PHE A 85 25.11 -5.73 9.30
CA PHE A 85 26.51 -5.94 9.68
C PHE A 85 27.49 -5.36 8.64
N SER A 86 27.19 -5.54 7.34
CA SER A 86 27.93 -4.93 6.22
C SER A 86 28.04 -3.40 6.35
N GLN A 87 26.93 -2.73 6.68
CA GLN A 87 26.89 -1.27 6.91
C GLN A 87 27.56 -0.86 8.22
N THR A 88 27.34 -1.62 9.31
CA THR A 88 27.79 -1.26 10.67
C THR A 88 29.29 -1.49 10.87
N LEU A 89 29.85 -2.54 10.26
CA LEU A 89 31.28 -2.88 10.37
C LEU A 89 32.13 -2.23 9.27
N GLY A 90 31.53 -1.51 8.32
CA GLY A 90 32.23 -0.92 7.18
C GLY A 90 32.78 -1.94 6.18
N LEU A 91 32.36 -3.21 6.28
CA LEU A 91 32.80 -4.33 5.43
C LEU A 91 31.98 -4.47 4.13
N GLY A 92 31.08 -3.53 3.87
CA GLY A 92 30.17 -3.58 2.73
C GLY A 92 30.80 -3.24 1.38
N THR A 93 30.21 -3.83 0.34
CA THR A 93 30.43 -3.45 -1.06
C THR A 93 30.35 -1.93 -1.23
N GLN A 94 31.28 -1.36 -2.01
CA GLN A 94 31.36 0.09 -2.20
C GLN A 94 30.01 0.64 -2.67
N LYS A 95 29.61 1.78 -2.07
CA LYS A 95 28.46 2.56 -2.51
C LYS A 95 28.76 3.18 -3.87
N GLU A 96 28.54 2.42 -4.94
CA GLU A 96 28.67 2.92 -6.31
C GLU A 96 27.65 4.04 -6.53
N ARG A 97 28.14 5.22 -6.91
CA ARG A 97 27.32 6.34 -7.33
C ARG A 97 27.05 6.21 -8.83
N LEU A 98 25.81 5.88 -9.17
CA LEU A 98 25.36 5.72 -10.57
C LEU A 98 24.92 7.03 -11.23
N LEU A 99 24.56 8.05 -10.45
CA LEU A 99 24.20 9.38 -10.97
C LEU A 99 25.44 10.27 -11.12
N ASP A 100 25.59 10.90 -12.28
CA ASP A 100 26.61 11.92 -12.55
C ASP A 100 26.44 13.12 -11.60
N ASN A 101 25.21 13.58 -11.39
CA ASN A 101 24.83 14.65 -10.48
C ASN A 101 23.51 14.30 -9.75
N LEU A 102 23.22 14.99 -8.63
CA LEU A 102 22.02 14.73 -7.82
C LEU A 102 20.87 15.69 -8.19
N THR A 103 20.53 15.75 -9.48
CA THR A 103 19.45 16.59 -10.01
C THR A 103 18.49 15.78 -10.88
N LEU A 104 17.42 16.41 -11.38
CA LEU A 104 16.47 15.75 -12.26
C LEU A 104 17.12 15.40 -13.62
N GLU A 105 18.02 16.26 -14.08
CA GLU A 105 18.86 16.09 -15.26
C GLU A 105 19.75 14.85 -15.14
N GLY A 106 20.44 14.65 -14.01
CA GLY A 106 21.24 13.44 -13.78
C GLY A 106 20.42 12.16 -13.71
N VAL A 107 19.19 12.21 -13.17
CA VAL A 107 18.26 11.07 -13.24
C VAL A 107 17.80 10.81 -14.67
N ALA A 108 17.52 11.85 -15.47
CA ALA A 108 17.17 11.71 -16.88
C ALA A 108 18.34 11.11 -17.70
N HIS A 109 19.58 11.58 -17.51
CA HIS A 109 20.77 10.98 -18.10
C HIS A 109 20.91 9.50 -17.74
N TYR A 110 20.69 9.14 -16.48
CA TYR A 110 20.73 7.75 -16.02
C TYR A 110 19.62 6.90 -16.66
N MET A 111 18.40 7.42 -16.77
CA MET A 111 17.26 6.78 -17.44
C MET A 111 17.48 6.54 -18.95
N LEU A 112 18.23 7.41 -19.62
CA LEU A 112 18.61 7.26 -21.03
C LEU A 112 19.79 6.29 -21.23
N SER A 113 20.46 5.87 -20.15
CA SER A 113 21.59 4.94 -20.21
C SER A 113 21.14 3.47 -20.25
N GLU A 114 21.96 2.61 -20.87
CA GLU A 114 21.69 1.17 -20.89
C GLU A 114 21.64 0.48 -19.51
N ARG A 115 22.06 1.17 -18.43
CA ARG A 115 21.99 0.67 -17.05
C ARG A 115 20.59 0.74 -16.46
N CYS A 116 19.74 1.68 -16.90
CA CYS A 116 18.39 1.86 -16.37
C CYS A 116 17.36 1.18 -17.28
N ARG A 117 16.91 -0.03 -16.91
CA ARG A 117 15.93 -0.82 -17.68
C ARG A 117 14.66 -1.14 -16.89
N ARG A 118 14.71 -1.04 -15.56
CA ARG A 118 13.64 -1.48 -14.65
C ARG A 118 13.36 -0.42 -13.59
N VAL A 119 12.32 0.36 -13.84
CA VAL A 119 11.82 1.43 -12.96
C VAL A 119 10.68 0.89 -12.10
N ILE A 120 10.75 1.10 -10.79
CA ILE A 120 9.59 0.93 -9.90
C ILE A 120 9.04 2.29 -9.51
N CYS A 121 7.75 2.50 -9.71
CA CYS A 121 7.03 3.65 -9.20
C CYS A 121 6.42 3.34 -7.82
N LEU A 122 6.66 4.20 -6.84
CA LEU A 122 6.03 4.13 -5.51
C LEU A 122 5.13 5.36 -5.32
N VAL A 123 3.81 5.19 -5.41
CA VAL A 123 2.87 6.31 -5.49
C VAL A 123 1.89 6.38 -4.33
N GLY A 124 1.30 7.56 -4.14
CA GLY A 124 0.25 7.82 -3.16
C GLY A 124 -0.63 9.00 -3.57
N ALA A 125 -1.53 9.41 -2.67
CA ALA A 125 -2.68 10.26 -3.01
C ALA A 125 -2.33 11.61 -3.66
N GLY A 126 -1.11 12.12 -3.44
CA GLY A 126 -0.61 13.33 -4.09
C GLY A 126 -0.66 13.28 -5.62
N ILE A 127 -0.49 12.09 -6.24
CA ILE A 127 -0.59 11.95 -7.70
C ILE A 127 -2.01 12.10 -8.23
N SER A 128 -3.04 11.96 -7.38
CA SER A 128 -4.47 12.08 -7.73
C SER A 128 -5.07 13.44 -7.35
N THR A 129 -4.34 14.30 -6.63
CA THR A 129 -4.88 15.59 -6.15
C THR A 129 -5.30 16.54 -7.27
N SER A 130 -4.56 16.58 -8.39
CA SER A 130 -4.92 17.38 -9.57
C SER A 130 -6.09 16.79 -10.39
N ALA A 131 -6.47 15.53 -10.16
CA ALA A 131 -7.72 14.96 -10.68
C ALA A 131 -8.97 15.44 -9.93
N GLY A 132 -8.81 16.14 -8.79
CA GLY A 132 -9.90 16.55 -7.91
C GLY A 132 -10.21 15.56 -6.78
N ILE A 133 -9.41 14.50 -6.62
CA ILE A 133 -9.51 13.57 -5.49
C ILE A 133 -8.68 14.13 -4.32
N PRO A 134 -9.28 14.53 -3.18
CA PRO A 134 -8.52 15.04 -2.05
C PRO A 134 -7.61 13.94 -1.49
N ASP A 135 -6.41 14.31 -1.03
CA ASP A 135 -5.61 13.38 -0.24
C ASP A 135 -6.27 13.14 1.14
N PHE A 136 -5.72 12.25 1.94
CA PHE A 136 -6.29 11.97 3.28
C PHE A 136 -5.91 13.03 4.33
N ARG A 137 -4.75 13.69 4.21
CA ARG A 137 -4.02 14.30 5.34
C ARG A 137 -3.76 15.79 5.24
N SER A 138 -3.91 16.41 4.08
CA SER A 138 -3.65 17.83 3.87
C SER A 138 -4.51 18.68 4.82
N PRO A 139 -3.93 19.65 5.55
CA PRO A 139 -4.70 20.55 6.38
C PRO A 139 -5.80 21.25 5.59
N SER A 140 -7.01 21.33 6.14
CA SER A 140 -8.24 21.94 5.57
C SER A 140 -8.82 21.33 4.29
N THR A 141 -8.02 20.76 3.38
CA THR A 141 -8.48 20.19 2.10
C THR A 141 -8.52 18.67 2.09
N GLY A 142 -7.75 18.00 2.95
CA GLY A 142 -7.70 16.55 3.04
C GLY A 142 -9.01 15.95 3.55
N LEU A 143 -9.25 14.69 3.19
CA LEU A 143 -10.48 13.95 3.44
C LEU A 143 -10.89 14.01 4.92
N TYR A 144 -9.95 13.79 5.84
CA TYR A 144 -10.20 13.81 7.28
C TYR A 144 -10.72 15.16 7.82
N ALA A 145 -10.42 16.29 7.17
CA ALA A 145 -10.95 17.59 7.57
C ALA A 145 -12.47 17.70 7.34
N ASN A 146 -13.02 16.92 6.40
CA ASN A 146 -14.38 17.05 5.89
C ASN A 146 -15.34 15.93 6.35
N LEU A 147 -14.90 15.05 7.26
CA LEU A 147 -15.71 13.91 7.75
C LEU A 147 -16.69 14.23 8.88
N GLN A 148 -16.77 15.48 9.34
CA GLN A 148 -17.58 15.87 10.51
C GLN A 148 -19.06 15.46 10.41
N LYS A 149 -19.63 15.50 9.19
CA LYS A 149 -21.00 15.07 8.88
C LYS A 149 -21.32 13.60 9.24
N TYR A 150 -20.31 12.74 9.33
CA TYR A 150 -20.47 11.31 9.60
C TYR A 150 -20.49 10.97 11.10
N HIS A 151 -20.31 11.95 12.00
CA HIS A 151 -20.37 11.75 13.46
C HIS A 151 -19.43 10.63 13.98
N LEU A 152 -18.26 10.51 13.36
CA LEU A 152 -17.24 9.50 13.70
C LEU A 152 -16.61 9.81 15.07
N PRO A 153 -16.16 8.79 15.83
CA PRO A 153 -15.42 9.01 17.08
C PRO A 153 -14.07 9.69 16.86
N TYR A 154 -13.45 9.47 15.69
CA TYR A 154 -12.25 10.13 15.16
C TYR A 154 -12.20 9.88 13.64
N PRO A 155 -11.49 10.71 12.84
CA PRO A 155 -11.58 10.66 11.38
C PRO A 155 -11.19 9.31 10.76
N GLU A 156 -10.18 8.63 11.32
CA GLU A 156 -9.65 7.36 10.80
C GLU A 156 -10.64 6.19 10.95
N ALA A 157 -11.61 6.27 11.87
CA ALA A 157 -12.55 5.20 12.17
C ALA A 157 -13.35 4.73 10.95
N ILE A 158 -13.64 5.62 9.99
CA ILE A 158 -14.33 5.25 8.74
C ILE A 158 -13.57 4.23 7.88
N PHE A 159 -12.25 4.13 8.09
CA PHE A 159 -11.35 3.18 7.43
C PHE A 159 -10.85 2.07 8.39
N GLU A 160 -11.43 1.91 9.58
CA GLU A 160 -11.11 0.78 10.47
C GLU A 160 -12.08 -0.39 10.25
N ILE A 161 -11.54 -1.61 10.10
CA ILE A 161 -12.38 -2.79 9.83
C ILE A 161 -13.31 -3.13 10.99
N GLY A 162 -12.91 -2.82 12.22
CA GLY A 162 -13.70 -3.02 13.43
C GLY A 162 -14.90 -2.06 13.54
N TYR A 163 -14.76 -0.84 13.02
CA TYR A 163 -15.84 0.14 12.94
C TYR A 163 -16.75 -0.17 11.75
N PHE A 164 -16.19 -0.39 10.56
CA PHE A 164 -16.94 -0.72 9.33
C PHE A 164 -17.88 -1.93 9.49
N LYS A 165 -17.46 -2.98 10.21
CA LYS A 165 -18.30 -4.16 10.47
C LYS A 165 -19.55 -3.85 11.32
N LYS A 166 -19.57 -2.74 12.06
CA LYS A 166 -20.69 -2.29 12.91
C LYS A 166 -21.48 -1.15 12.28
N HIS A 167 -20.77 -0.24 11.61
CA HIS A 167 -21.29 0.99 10.99
C HIS A 167 -20.71 1.13 9.58
N PRO A 168 -21.17 0.35 8.60
CA PRO A 168 -20.70 0.44 7.21
C PRO A 168 -21.25 1.68 6.47
N GLU A 169 -22.33 2.29 6.96
CA GLU A 169 -23.06 3.35 6.28
C GLU A 169 -22.21 4.62 6.00
N PRO A 170 -21.40 5.13 6.96
CA PRO A 170 -20.52 6.28 6.70
C PRO A 170 -19.55 6.03 5.55
N PHE A 171 -18.95 4.84 5.49
CA PHE A 171 -18.03 4.46 4.42
C PHE A 171 -18.74 4.43 3.06
N PHE A 172 -19.93 3.83 2.96
CA PHE A 172 -20.64 3.77 1.68
C PHE A 172 -21.20 5.12 1.22
N ALA A 173 -21.62 5.97 2.15
CA ALA A 173 -21.97 7.36 1.85
C ALA A 173 -20.76 8.14 1.33
N LEU A 174 -19.57 7.95 1.91
CA LEU A 174 -18.33 8.55 1.42
C LEU A 174 -17.88 7.98 0.07
N ALA A 175 -17.99 6.66 -0.12
CA ALA A 175 -17.63 5.99 -1.37
C ALA A 175 -18.51 6.44 -2.55
N LYS A 176 -19.75 6.89 -2.30
CA LYS A 176 -20.61 7.53 -3.31
C LYS A 176 -20.05 8.88 -3.78
N GLU A 177 -19.48 9.66 -2.87
CA GLU A 177 -18.89 10.98 -3.16
C GLU A 177 -17.54 10.89 -3.88
N LEU A 178 -16.80 9.78 -3.68
CA LEU A 178 -15.47 9.55 -4.26
C LEU A 178 -15.46 8.53 -5.42
N TYR A 179 -16.61 8.22 -6.00
CA TYR A 179 -16.75 7.01 -6.82
C TYR A 179 -15.98 7.06 -8.16
N PRO A 180 -15.23 6.00 -8.54
CA PRO A 180 -14.47 5.94 -9.78
C PRO A 180 -15.29 6.22 -11.07
N GLY A 181 -14.66 6.95 -11.99
CA GLY A 181 -15.26 7.38 -13.26
C GLY A 181 -15.95 8.76 -13.24
N GLN A 182 -15.84 9.51 -12.14
CA GLN A 182 -16.00 10.98 -12.13
C GLN A 182 -14.68 11.73 -12.39
N PHE A 183 -13.56 11.04 -12.20
CA PHE A 183 -12.21 11.61 -12.21
C PHE A 183 -11.41 11.09 -13.40
N LYS A 184 -10.55 11.95 -13.97
CA LYS A 184 -9.64 11.60 -15.08
C LYS A 184 -8.22 11.42 -14.53
N PRO A 185 -7.43 10.43 -14.99
CA PRO A 185 -6.06 10.27 -14.54
C PRO A 185 -5.22 11.51 -14.83
N THR A 186 -4.26 11.78 -13.95
CA THR A 186 -3.40 12.98 -14.02
C THR A 186 -2.22 12.77 -14.97
N VAL A 187 -1.45 13.83 -15.24
CA VAL A 187 -0.25 13.72 -16.09
C VAL A 187 0.77 12.77 -15.47
N CYS A 188 0.86 12.73 -14.15
CA CYS A 188 1.65 11.75 -13.40
C CYS A 188 1.24 10.29 -13.71
N HIS A 189 -0.06 9.98 -13.78
CA HIS A 189 -0.52 8.64 -14.14
C HIS A 189 -0.12 8.27 -15.58
N TYR A 190 -0.30 9.18 -16.53
CA TYR A 190 0.08 8.95 -17.93
C TYR A 190 1.61 8.89 -18.13
N PHE A 191 2.41 9.53 -17.28
CA PHE A 191 3.87 9.33 -17.26
C PHE A 191 4.24 7.89 -16.88
N ILE A 192 3.56 7.28 -15.90
CA ILE A 192 3.75 5.86 -15.56
C ILE A 192 3.30 4.96 -16.72
N ARG A 193 2.22 5.32 -17.43
CA ARG A 193 1.82 4.64 -18.67
C ARG A 193 2.90 4.73 -19.76
N LEU A 194 3.56 5.88 -19.95
CA LEU A 194 4.70 5.98 -20.87
C LEU A 194 5.90 5.13 -20.44
N LEU A 195 6.18 4.99 -19.14
CA LEU A 195 7.20 4.04 -18.66
C LEU A 195 6.87 2.59 -19.06
N LYS A 196 5.58 2.19 -19.02
CA LYS A 196 5.13 0.89 -19.53
C LYS A 196 5.30 0.77 -21.04
N GLU A 197 4.82 1.75 -21.81
CA GLU A 197 4.88 1.73 -23.29
C GLU A 197 6.31 1.74 -23.83
N LYS A 198 7.26 2.30 -23.08
CA LYS A 198 8.70 2.30 -23.39
C LYS A 198 9.46 1.11 -22.81
N GLY A 199 8.77 0.14 -22.19
CA GLY A 199 9.36 -1.09 -21.66
C GLY A 199 10.25 -0.91 -20.42
N LEU A 200 10.11 0.22 -19.71
CA LEU A 200 10.92 0.58 -18.54
C LEU A 200 10.21 0.29 -17.21
N LEU A 201 8.87 0.27 -17.17
CA LEU A 201 8.12 0.00 -15.95
C LEU A 201 8.26 -1.48 -15.55
N LEU A 202 8.88 -1.73 -14.41
CA LEU A 202 8.90 -3.05 -13.75
C LEU A 202 7.63 -3.26 -12.90
N ARG A 203 7.25 -2.23 -12.12
CA ARG A 203 6.04 -2.25 -11.29
C ARG A 203 5.62 -0.84 -10.86
N CYS A 204 4.32 -0.62 -10.73
CA CYS A 204 3.75 0.50 -9.99
C CYS A 204 3.12 -0.03 -8.68
N TYR A 205 3.72 0.32 -7.55
CA TYR A 205 3.14 0.10 -6.23
C TYR A 205 2.36 1.35 -5.84
N THR A 206 1.05 1.21 -5.64
CA THR A 206 0.17 2.33 -5.27
C THR A 206 -0.45 2.14 -3.90
N GLN A 207 -0.51 3.23 -3.14
CA GLN A 207 -1.32 3.35 -1.91
C GLN A 207 -2.75 3.81 -2.20
N ASN A 208 -3.05 4.18 -3.45
CA ASN A 208 -4.33 4.71 -3.85
C ASN A 208 -5.33 3.58 -4.09
N ILE A 209 -6.61 3.94 -3.97
CA ILE A 209 -7.76 3.06 -4.19
C ILE A 209 -8.70 3.61 -5.27
N ASP A 210 -8.37 4.77 -5.84
CA ASP A 210 -9.18 5.49 -6.84
C ASP A 210 -9.22 4.80 -8.21
N THR A 211 -8.33 3.82 -8.46
CA THR A 211 -8.16 3.03 -9.69
C THR A 211 -7.72 3.84 -10.92
N LEU A 212 -7.25 5.09 -10.77
CA LEU A 212 -6.83 5.93 -11.88
C LEU A 212 -5.62 5.36 -12.63
N GLU A 213 -4.80 4.53 -12.00
CA GLU A 213 -3.73 3.77 -12.66
C GLU A 213 -4.27 2.83 -13.74
N ARG A 214 -5.37 2.13 -13.45
CA ARG A 214 -6.06 1.23 -14.40
C ARG A 214 -6.74 2.02 -15.51
N VAL A 215 -7.34 3.17 -15.18
CA VAL A 215 -7.96 4.08 -16.17
C VAL A 215 -6.91 4.73 -17.09
N ALA A 216 -5.69 4.95 -16.60
CA ALA A 216 -4.53 5.36 -17.42
C ALA A 216 -3.95 4.23 -18.28
N GLY A 217 -4.49 3.02 -18.19
CA GLY A 217 -4.07 1.86 -18.99
C GLY A 217 -2.96 1.01 -18.37
N LEU A 218 -2.73 1.06 -17.06
CA LEU A 218 -1.89 0.04 -16.41
C LEU A 218 -2.69 -1.24 -16.16
N GLU A 219 -2.08 -2.37 -16.49
CA GLU A 219 -2.66 -3.70 -16.44
C GLU A 219 -2.42 -4.34 -15.05
N PRO A 220 -3.16 -5.40 -14.66
CA PRO A 220 -2.97 -6.08 -13.38
C PRO A 220 -1.51 -6.52 -13.13
N GLU A 221 -0.80 -6.86 -14.20
CA GLU A 221 0.60 -7.29 -14.19
C GLU A 221 1.53 -6.15 -13.75
N ASP A 222 1.28 -4.91 -14.20
CA ASP A 222 2.10 -3.75 -13.84
C ASP A 222 1.88 -3.33 -12.38
N LEU A 223 0.72 -3.64 -11.82
CA LEU A 223 0.22 -3.03 -10.58
C LEU A 223 0.39 -3.89 -9.33
N VAL A 224 0.72 -3.20 -8.23
CA VAL A 224 0.52 -3.67 -6.86
C VAL A 224 -0.29 -2.60 -6.12
N GLU A 225 -1.61 -2.81 -6.10
CA GLU A 225 -2.56 -2.02 -5.30
C GLU A 225 -2.38 -2.39 -3.81
N ALA A 226 -1.42 -1.74 -3.14
CA ALA A 226 -0.95 -2.12 -1.81
C ALA A 226 -2.04 -1.95 -0.74
N HIS A 227 -2.90 -0.95 -0.89
CA HIS A 227 -4.09 -0.75 -0.07
C HIS A 227 -5.37 -1.30 -0.73
N GLY A 228 -5.22 -2.24 -1.66
CA GLY A 228 -6.35 -2.89 -2.33
C GLY A 228 -7.08 -1.98 -3.33
N THR A 229 -8.28 -2.39 -3.75
CA THR A 229 -8.95 -1.79 -4.92
C THR A 229 -10.46 -1.74 -4.78
N PHE A 230 -11.10 -0.77 -5.45
CA PHE A 230 -12.55 -0.77 -5.66
C PHE A 230 -12.99 -1.67 -6.82
N HIS A 231 -12.05 -2.17 -7.65
CA HIS A 231 -12.37 -2.94 -8.87
C HIS A 231 -13.15 -4.23 -8.60
N THR A 232 -12.88 -4.89 -7.47
CA THR A 232 -13.57 -6.08 -6.98
C THR A 232 -14.09 -5.83 -5.56
N SER A 233 -15.01 -6.68 -5.10
CA SER A 233 -15.60 -6.58 -3.77
C SER A 233 -15.97 -7.97 -3.27
N HIS A 234 -15.70 -8.27 -2.00
CA HIS A 234 -16.01 -9.56 -1.40
C HIS A 234 -17.00 -9.48 -0.24
N CYS A 235 -17.86 -10.49 -0.14
CA CYS A 235 -18.63 -10.75 1.07
C CYS A 235 -17.69 -10.91 2.29
N VAL A 236 -17.99 -10.19 3.39
CA VAL A 236 -17.16 -10.20 4.60
C VAL A 236 -17.29 -11.49 5.43
N SER A 237 -18.31 -12.32 5.17
CA SER A 237 -18.46 -13.63 5.83
C SER A 237 -17.35 -14.58 5.37
N PRO A 238 -16.51 -15.12 6.29
CA PRO A 238 -15.43 -16.05 5.95
C PRO A 238 -15.93 -17.35 5.31
N LEU A 239 -17.14 -17.79 5.63
CA LEU A 239 -17.75 -19.01 5.10
C LEU A 239 -18.39 -18.82 3.70
N CYS A 240 -18.39 -17.60 3.17
CA CYS A 240 -19.01 -17.30 1.88
C CYS A 240 -18.01 -16.72 0.88
N ARG A 241 -17.33 -15.62 1.23
CA ARG A 241 -16.34 -14.92 0.37
C ARG A 241 -16.76 -14.75 -1.10
N GLN A 242 -18.06 -14.62 -1.38
CA GLN A 242 -18.55 -14.36 -2.74
C GLN A 242 -17.97 -13.04 -3.26
N GLU A 243 -17.33 -13.09 -4.43
CA GLU A 243 -16.87 -11.92 -5.17
C GLU A 243 -18.03 -11.26 -5.95
N TYR A 244 -17.97 -9.93 -6.04
CA TYR A 244 -18.86 -9.06 -6.80
C TYR A 244 -18.03 -8.04 -7.60
N PRO A 245 -18.39 -7.76 -8.87
CA PRO A 245 -17.66 -6.81 -9.70
C PRO A 245 -17.98 -5.35 -9.35
N LEU A 246 -17.09 -4.43 -9.76
CA LEU A 246 -17.27 -2.97 -9.64
C LEU A 246 -18.68 -2.50 -10.05
N SER A 247 -19.25 -3.04 -11.14
CA SER A 247 -20.58 -2.66 -11.64
C SER A 247 -21.71 -2.94 -10.65
N TRP A 248 -21.68 -4.09 -9.98
CA TRP A 248 -22.64 -4.45 -8.93
C TRP A 248 -22.47 -3.55 -7.71
N MET A 249 -21.22 -3.33 -7.27
CA MET A 249 -20.91 -2.44 -6.15
C MET A 249 -21.35 -0.99 -6.42
N LYS A 250 -21.21 -0.53 -7.69
CA LYS A 250 -21.69 0.78 -8.14
C LYS A 250 -23.19 0.92 -7.96
N GLU A 251 -23.97 -0.05 -8.43
CA GLU A 251 -25.43 -0.03 -8.33
C GLU A 251 -25.88 0.15 -6.87
N LYS A 252 -25.32 -0.65 -5.95
CA LYS A 252 -25.68 -0.60 -4.52
C LYS A 252 -25.29 0.74 -3.87
N ILE A 253 -24.07 1.23 -4.11
CA ILE A 253 -23.61 2.52 -3.58
C ILE A 253 -24.45 3.70 -4.10
N PHE A 254 -24.75 3.76 -5.40
CA PHE A 254 -25.53 4.86 -5.97
C PHE A 254 -27.00 4.84 -5.55
N SER A 255 -27.58 3.66 -5.32
CA SER A 255 -28.93 3.47 -4.77
C SER A 255 -29.05 3.72 -3.26
N GLU A 256 -27.94 4.07 -2.58
CA GLU A 256 -27.89 4.32 -1.13
C GLU A 256 -28.28 3.09 -0.28
N VAL A 257 -28.12 1.89 -0.83
CA VAL A 257 -28.37 0.63 -0.14
C VAL A 257 -27.04 0.02 0.30
N THR A 258 -26.88 -0.22 1.60
CA THR A 258 -25.70 -0.94 2.14
C THR A 258 -25.55 -2.30 1.44
N PRO A 259 -24.45 -2.54 0.70
CA PRO A 259 -24.27 -3.76 -0.10
C PRO A 259 -24.35 -5.02 0.77
N LYS A 260 -25.30 -5.91 0.48
CA LYS A 260 -25.46 -7.21 1.14
C LYS A 260 -25.24 -8.35 0.14
N CYS A 261 -24.62 -9.43 0.63
CA CYS A 261 -24.33 -10.62 -0.15
C CYS A 261 -25.63 -11.37 -0.45
N GLU A 262 -25.90 -11.61 -1.73
CA GLU A 262 -27.10 -12.29 -2.22
C GLU A 262 -27.23 -13.72 -1.66
N LYS A 263 -26.09 -14.38 -1.35
CA LYS A 263 -26.06 -15.75 -0.80
C LYS A 263 -26.28 -15.82 0.72
N CYS A 264 -25.81 -14.85 1.50
CA CYS A 264 -25.77 -14.97 2.97
C CYS A 264 -26.08 -13.70 3.76
N GLN A 265 -26.56 -12.64 3.10
CA GLN A 265 -27.01 -11.35 3.68
C GLN A 265 -25.98 -10.60 4.55
N SER A 266 -24.74 -11.08 4.61
CA SER A 266 -23.60 -10.38 5.21
C SER A 266 -23.19 -9.19 4.33
N VAL A 267 -22.52 -8.18 4.90
CA VAL A 267 -22.04 -7.02 4.12
C VAL A 267 -21.06 -7.46 3.04
N VAL A 268 -21.12 -6.83 1.86
CA VAL A 268 -20.08 -6.93 0.82
C VAL A 268 -19.20 -5.68 0.93
N LYS A 269 -17.88 -5.86 1.08
CA LYS A 269 -16.90 -4.77 1.21
C LYS A 269 -16.08 -4.70 -0.08
N PRO A 270 -15.78 -3.50 -0.61
CA PRO A 270 -14.72 -3.33 -1.61
C PRO A 270 -13.41 -3.94 -1.13
N ASP A 271 -12.60 -4.44 -2.06
CA ASP A 271 -11.33 -5.11 -1.74
C ASP A 271 -10.19 -4.12 -1.44
N ILE A 272 -10.52 -2.97 -0.84
CA ILE A 272 -9.59 -2.02 -0.24
C ILE A 272 -9.18 -2.52 1.17
N VAL A 273 -7.94 -2.23 1.58
CA VAL A 273 -7.40 -2.63 2.88
C VAL A 273 -7.79 -1.58 3.93
N PHE A 274 -8.65 -1.97 4.86
CA PHE A 274 -8.97 -1.15 6.03
C PHE A 274 -7.85 -1.27 7.09
N PHE A 275 -7.71 -0.26 7.95
CA PHE A 275 -6.86 -0.37 9.14
C PHE A 275 -7.31 -1.58 9.99
N GLY A 276 -6.34 -2.44 10.34
CA GLY A 276 -6.57 -3.73 10.99
C GLY A 276 -6.75 -4.91 10.03
N GLU A 277 -6.70 -4.71 8.71
CA GLU A 277 -6.60 -5.79 7.71
C GLU A 277 -5.15 -5.99 7.25
N ASN A 278 -4.84 -7.20 6.79
CA ASN A 278 -3.54 -7.50 6.16
C ASN A 278 -3.49 -6.93 4.73
N LEU A 279 -2.31 -6.50 4.29
CA LEU A 279 -2.08 -6.15 2.89
C LEU A 279 -2.19 -7.39 1.98
N PRO A 280 -2.50 -7.22 0.67
CA PRO A 280 -2.72 -8.36 -0.23
C PRO A 280 -1.45 -9.23 -0.37
N PRO A 281 -1.55 -10.56 -0.49
CA PRO A 281 -0.39 -11.44 -0.68
C PRO A 281 0.52 -11.05 -1.85
N ARG A 282 -0.07 -10.47 -2.91
CA ARG A 282 0.65 -9.92 -4.08
C ARG A 282 1.66 -8.83 -3.69
N PHE A 283 1.39 -8.04 -2.64
CA PHE A 283 2.33 -7.04 -2.14
C PHE A 283 3.65 -7.69 -1.72
N PHE A 284 3.59 -8.70 -0.87
CA PHE A 284 4.79 -9.37 -0.32
C PHE A 284 5.56 -10.17 -1.37
N SER A 285 4.86 -10.90 -2.25
CA SER A 285 5.51 -11.72 -3.29
C SER A 285 6.16 -10.89 -4.41
N CYS A 286 5.56 -9.76 -4.80
CA CYS A 286 6.19 -8.84 -5.75
C CYS A 286 7.44 -8.19 -5.14
N ILE A 287 7.44 -7.80 -3.85
CA ILE A 287 8.59 -7.16 -3.21
C ILE A 287 9.86 -8.03 -3.29
N GLN A 288 9.72 -9.33 -3.01
CA GLN A 288 10.83 -10.28 -3.01
C GLN A 288 11.51 -10.41 -4.39
N SER A 289 10.77 -10.23 -5.48
CA SER A 289 11.25 -10.42 -6.84
C SER A 289 11.62 -9.12 -7.56
N ASP A 290 10.88 -8.05 -7.33
CA ASP A 290 11.04 -6.76 -8.02
C ASP A 290 12.26 -6.00 -7.48
N PHE A 291 12.40 -5.87 -6.16
CA PHE A 291 13.46 -5.07 -5.56
C PHE A 291 14.86 -5.70 -5.72
N ARG A 292 14.95 -7.00 -6.03
CA ARG A 292 16.22 -7.63 -6.42
C ARG A 292 16.71 -7.20 -7.82
N LYS A 293 15.87 -6.54 -8.63
CA LYS A 293 16.13 -6.23 -10.05
C LYS A 293 15.95 -4.75 -10.40
N VAL A 294 15.60 -3.89 -9.44
CA VAL A 294 15.24 -2.49 -9.71
C VAL A 294 16.46 -1.60 -9.96
N ASP A 295 16.44 -0.90 -11.08
CA ASP A 295 17.52 0.02 -11.49
C ASP A 295 17.23 1.45 -11.04
N LEU A 296 15.95 1.85 -10.90
CA LEU A 296 15.53 3.17 -10.43
C LEU A 296 14.24 3.09 -9.60
N LEU A 297 14.19 3.77 -8.46
CA LEU A 297 12.92 4.10 -7.78
C LEU A 297 12.45 5.51 -8.16
N VAL A 298 11.18 5.64 -8.53
CA VAL A 298 10.49 6.94 -8.71
C VAL A 298 9.35 7.01 -7.70
N ILE A 299 9.53 7.78 -6.64
CA ILE A 299 8.59 7.97 -5.54
C ILE A 299 7.78 9.25 -5.80
N MET A 300 6.45 9.17 -5.85
CA MET A 300 5.61 10.32 -6.25
C MET A 300 4.38 10.49 -5.35
N GLY A 301 4.10 11.73 -4.95
CA GLY A 301 2.83 12.08 -4.30
C GLY A 301 2.54 11.35 -2.98
N THR A 302 3.56 10.97 -2.22
CA THR A 302 3.41 10.19 -0.98
C THR A 302 4.16 10.84 0.17
N SER A 303 3.57 10.81 1.37
CA SER A 303 4.22 11.28 2.60
C SER A 303 5.05 10.18 3.30
N LEU A 304 5.09 8.96 2.77
CA LEU A 304 5.82 7.79 3.32
C LEU A 304 5.62 7.58 4.84
N GLN A 305 4.42 7.85 5.36
CA GLN A 305 4.07 7.65 6.78
C GLN A 305 3.37 6.31 7.07
N VAL A 306 2.92 5.56 6.05
CA VAL A 306 2.16 4.31 6.24
C VAL A 306 3.08 3.12 6.08
N GLN A 307 3.21 2.31 7.13
CA GLN A 307 3.87 0.99 7.05
C GLN A 307 2.86 -0.09 6.64
N PRO A 308 3.30 -1.15 5.93
CA PRO A 308 4.68 -1.44 5.52
C PRO A 308 5.14 -0.71 4.24
N PHE A 309 4.27 0.05 3.57
CA PHE A 309 4.58 0.69 2.28
C PHE A 309 5.80 1.64 2.35
N ALA A 310 5.91 2.42 3.42
CA ALA A 310 7.03 3.33 3.62
C ALA A 310 8.39 2.61 3.67
N SER A 311 8.44 1.35 4.15
CA SER A 311 9.69 0.58 4.20
C SER A 311 10.26 0.21 2.81
N LEU A 312 9.45 0.27 1.74
CA LEU A 312 9.85 -0.13 0.38
C LEU A 312 11.10 0.61 -0.12
N ILE A 313 11.26 1.89 0.23
CA ILE A 313 12.45 2.67 -0.18
C ILE A 313 13.78 2.08 0.34
N SER A 314 13.73 1.28 1.42
CA SER A 314 14.91 0.63 2.01
C SER A 314 15.18 -0.77 1.46
N LYS A 315 14.26 -1.33 0.66
CA LYS A 315 14.41 -2.64 -0.01
C LYS A 315 15.22 -2.55 -1.30
N ALA A 316 15.38 -1.36 -1.88
CA ALA A 316 16.18 -1.17 -3.08
C ALA A 316 17.70 -1.37 -2.79
N PRO A 317 18.46 -1.99 -3.72
CA PRO A 317 19.92 -2.13 -3.62
C PRO A 317 20.60 -0.80 -3.33
N LEU A 318 21.75 -0.82 -2.66
CA LEU A 318 22.41 0.42 -2.21
C LEU A 318 22.87 1.32 -3.37
N SER A 319 23.17 0.78 -4.55
CA SER A 319 23.53 1.57 -5.74
C SER A 319 22.33 2.18 -6.48
N THR A 320 21.12 1.58 -6.37
CA THR A 320 19.90 2.02 -7.07
C THR A 320 19.54 3.47 -6.72
N PRO A 321 19.50 4.39 -7.70
CA PRO A 321 19.04 5.76 -7.48
C PRO A 321 17.57 5.84 -7.09
N ARG A 322 17.20 6.89 -6.36
CA ARG A 322 15.83 7.12 -5.88
C ARG A 322 15.44 8.58 -6.10
N LEU A 323 14.51 8.82 -7.02
CA LEU A 323 13.93 10.14 -7.29
C LEU A 323 12.63 10.30 -6.51
N LEU A 324 12.52 11.37 -5.72
CA LEU A 324 11.27 11.85 -5.11
C LEU A 324 10.71 13.01 -5.94
N ILE A 325 9.47 12.89 -6.42
CA ILE A 325 8.68 13.99 -7.01
C ILE A 325 7.48 14.26 -6.10
N ASN A 326 7.59 15.27 -5.23
CA ASN A 326 6.57 15.54 -4.21
C ASN A 326 6.58 17.01 -3.77
N LYS A 327 5.50 17.50 -3.16
CA LYS A 327 5.46 18.89 -2.65
C LYS A 327 6.47 19.15 -1.53
N GLU A 328 6.76 18.13 -0.74
CA GLU A 328 7.62 18.20 0.43
C GLU A 328 8.62 17.03 0.44
N LYS A 329 9.78 17.21 1.06
CA LYS A 329 10.73 16.10 1.28
C LYS A 329 10.11 15.08 2.23
N THR A 330 10.32 13.80 1.94
CA THR A 330 9.87 12.70 2.79
C THR A 330 10.82 11.50 2.73
N GLY A 331 10.60 10.50 3.59
CA GLY A 331 11.40 9.29 3.70
C GLY A 331 12.77 9.51 4.35
N GLN A 332 13.12 10.75 4.72
CA GLN A 332 14.32 11.04 5.48
C GLN A 332 14.17 10.48 6.89
N THR A 333 15.02 9.51 7.24
CA THR A 333 15.17 8.99 8.60
C THR A 333 16.36 9.66 9.26
N ASP A 334 16.21 10.09 10.51
CA ASP A 334 17.38 10.37 11.33
C ASP A 334 18.28 9.10 11.39
N PRO A 335 19.59 9.19 11.11
CA PRO A 335 20.46 8.02 11.04
C PRO A 335 20.54 7.22 12.35
N PHE A 336 20.43 7.89 13.50
CA PHE A 336 20.48 7.24 14.80
C PHE A 336 19.15 6.53 15.10
N LEU A 337 18.01 7.17 14.81
CA LEU A 337 16.70 6.55 14.97
C LEU A 337 16.50 5.34 14.03
N GLY A 338 16.92 5.45 12.76
CA GLY A 338 16.85 4.34 11.80
C GLY A 338 17.66 3.12 12.27
N MET A 339 18.89 3.36 12.72
CA MET A 339 19.77 2.31 13.26
C MET A 339 19.19 1.67 14.54
N MET A 340 18.64 2.48 15.45
CA MET A 340 18.07 2.01 16.72
C MET A 340 16.77 1.20 16.54
N MET A 341 15.96 1.53 15.52
CA MET A 341 14.66 0.87 15.29
C MET A 341 14.72 -0.28 14.27
N GLY A 342 15.90 -0.62 13.72
CA GLY A 342 16.02 -1.62 12.65
C GLY A 342 15.33 -1.21 11.35
N LEU A 343 14.94 0.07 11.22
CA LEU A 343 14.33 0.62 10.02
C LEU A 343 15.46 0.93 9.04
N GLY A 344 15.53 0.17 7.95
CA GLY A 344 16.56 0.31 6.92
C GLY A 344 16.65 1.74 6.36
N GLY A 345 17.84 2.11 5.86
CA GLY A 345 18.19 3.50 5.54
C GLY A 345 17.16 4.25 4.67
N GLY A 346 16.63 5.34 5.23
CA GLY A 346 15.76 6.28 4.53
C GLY A 346 16.49 7.09 3.44
N MET A 347 15.88 8.19 3.01
CA MET A 347 16.38 9.10 1.99
C MET A 347 17.44 10.06 2.56
N ASP A 348 18.53 10.30 1.82
CA ASP A 348 19.55 11.30 2.10
C ASP A 348 19.79 12.20 0.87
N PHE A 349 19.03 13.29 0.79
CA PHE A 349 19.09 14.27 -0.29
C PHE A 349 20.20 15.32 -0.12
N ASP A 350 20.56 15.63 1.13
CA ASP A 350 21.23 16.90 1.48
C ASP A 350 22.56 16.72 2.24
N SER A 351 22.85 15.54 2.80
CA SER A 351 24.08 15.37 3.57
C SER A 351 25.30 15.33 2.65
N LYS A 352 26.48 15.60 3.21
CA LYS A 352 27.77 15.43 2.50
C LYS A 352 28.06 13.97 2.08
N LYS A 353 27.21 13.02 2.48
CA LYS A 353 27.27 11.60 2.10
C LYS A 353 26.18 11.20 1.08
N ALA A 354 25.32 12.13 0.67
CA ALA A 354 24.30 11.90 -0.36
C ALA A 354 24.97 11.49 -1.69
N TYR A 355 24.43 10.46 -2.35
CA TYR A 355 25.07 9.85 -3.53
C TYR A 355 24.11 9.25 -4.56
N ARG A 356 22.82 9.13 -4.24
CA ARG A 356 21.83 8.43 -5.10
C ARG A 356 20.39 8.96 -5.02
N ASP A 357 20.10 9.81 -4.03
CA ASP A 357 18.75 10.29 -3.75
C ASP A 357 18.59 11.70 -4.29
N VAL A 358 17.50 11.94 -5.03
CA VAL A 358 17.18 13.25 -5.62
C VAL A 358 15.77 13.64 -5.19
N ALA A 359 15.57 14.89 -4.79
CA ALA A 359 14.25 15.44 -4.48
C ALA A 359 13.92 16.59 -5.43
N TRP A 360 12.92 16.40 -6.28
CA TRP A 360 12.28 17.45 -7.04
C TRP A 360 11.02 17.89 -6.29
N LEU A 361 10.93 19.18 -5.95
CA LEU A 361 9.89 19.71 -5.08
C LEU A 361 8.85 20.54 -5.85
N GLY A 362 7.59 20.07 -5.83
CA GLY A 362 6.46 20.71 -6.51
C GLY A 362 5.28 19.76 -6.75
N ASP A 363 4.36 20.15 -7.63
CA ASP A 363 3.25 19.30 -8.06
C ASP A 363 3.75 18.11 -8.91
N CYS A 364 3.20 16.91 -8.66
CA CYS A 364 3.65 15.69 -9.35
C CYS A 364 3.53 15.78 -10.87
N ASP A 365 2.45 16.39 -11.39
CA ASP A 365 2.28 16.60 -12.83
C ASP A 365 3.39 17.46 -13.44
N GLN A 366 3.82 18.52 -12.75
CA GLN A 366 4.88 19.41 -13.23
C GLN A 366 6.25 18.72 -13.18
N GLY A 367 6.52 17.92 -12.16
CA GLY A 367 7.75 17.12 -12.07
C GLY A 367 7.83 16.03 -13.12
N CYS A 368 6.70 15.36 -13.41
CA CYS A 368 6.60 14.39 -14.50
C CYS A 368 6.75 15.05 -15.87
N LEU A 369 6.18 16.25 -16.09
CA LEU A 369 6.39 17.02 -17.33
C LEU A 369 7.85 17.47 -17.49
N ALA A 370 8.50 17.92 -16.42
CA ALA A 370 9.92 18.31 -16.45
C ALA A 370 10.83 17.12 -16.76
N LEU A 371 10.58 15.96 -16.12
CA LEU A 371 11.32 14.73 -16.42
C LEU A 371 11.06 14.24 -17.85
N ALA A 372 9.81 14.31 -18.32
CA ALA A 372 9.46 13.99 -19.70
C ALA A 372 10.11 14.97 -20.71
N ASP A 373 10.33 16.23 -20.37
CA ASP A 373 11.06 17.20 -21.21
C ASP A 373 12.51 16.76 -21.41
N LEU A 374 13.19 16.46 -20.29
CA LEU A 374 14.58 15.99 -20.27
C LEU A 374 14.78 14.64 -20.99
N LEU A 375 13.75 13.81 -21.05
CA LEU A 375 13.74 12.53 -21.77
C LEU A 375 13.29 12.67 -23.23
N GLY A 376 12.84 13.84 -23.67
CA GLY A 376 12.28 14.07 -25.01
C GLY A 376 10.85 13.53 -25.23
N TRP A 377 10.14 13.16 -24.16
CA TRP A 377 8.80 12.55 -24.18
C TRP A 377 7.66 13.54 -23.89
N LYS A 378 7.95 14.80 -23.53
CA LYS A 378 6.94 15.77 -23.08
C LYS A 378 5.77 15.94 -24.06
N LYS A 379 6.06 16.10 -25.36
CA LYS A 379 4.99 16.20 -26.38
C LYS A 379 4.14 14.94 -26.46
N GLU A 380 4.77 13.77 -26.42
CA GLU A 380 4.09 12.47 -26.44
C GLU A 380 3.18 12.31 -25.20
N LEU A 381 3.64 12.77 -24.03
CA LEU A 381 2.84 12.81 -22.80
C LEU A 381 1.67 13.79 -22.89
N GLU A 382 1.89 15.01 -23.38
CA GLU A 382 0.84 16.02 -23.57
C GLU A 382 -0.23 15.57 -24.59
N ASP A 383 0.18 14.91 -25.68
CA ASP A 383 -0.71 14.37 -26.70
C ASP A 383 -1.49 13.14 -26.17
N LEU A 384 -0.84 12.25 -25.40
CA LEU A 384 -1.47 11.10 -24.73
C LEU A 384 -2.55 11.55 -23.73
N VAL A 385 -2.20 12.47 -22.81
CA VAL A 385 -3.13 13.02 -21.81
C VAL A 385 -4.35 13.63 -22.50
N ARG A 386 -4.13 14.45 -23.54
CA ARG A 386 -5.20 15.11 -24.30
C ARG A 386 -6.13 14.11 -24.99
N LYS A 387 -5.55 13.08 -25.63
CA LYS A 387 -6.30 12.01 -26.33
C LYS A 387 -7.17 11.22 -25.36
N GLU A 388 -6.59 10.75 -24.26
CA GLU A 388 -7.31 9.90 -23.31
C GLU A 388 -8.35 10.69 -22.50
N HIS A 389 -8.07 11.95 -22.13
CA HIS A 389 -9.08 12.83 -21.53
C HIS A 389 -10.27 13.04 -22.47
N ALA A 390 -10.03 13.31 -23.77
CA ALA A 390 -11.10 13.44 -24.75
C ALA A 390 -11.90 12.13 -24.95
N SER A 391 -11.24 10.97 -24.87
CA SER A 391 -11.89 9.65 -24.90
C SER A 391 -12.83 9.45 -23.70
N ILE A 392 -12.37 9.78 -22.49
CA ILE A 392 -13.18 9.70 -21.26
C ILE A 392 -14.36 10.69 -21.32
N ASP A 393 -14.13 11.91 -21.79
CA ASP A 393 -15.18 12.92 -21.95
C ASP A 393 -16.25 12.46 -22.96
N ALA A 394 -15.87 11.87 -24.10
CA ALA A 394 -16.81 11.31 -25.06
C ALA A 394 -17.62 10.13 -24.50
N GLN A 395 -16.99 9.26 -23.71
CA GLN A 395 -17.68 8.13 -23.05
C GLN A 395 -18.67 8.61 -21.98
N SER A 396 -18.36 9.68 -21.24
CA SER A 396 -19.28 10.27 -20.27
C SER A 396 -20.44 11.02 -20.93
N GLY A 397 -20.19 11.77 -22.02
CA GLY A 397 -21.21 12.50 -22.77
C GLY A 397 -22.20 11.61 -23.55
N SER A 398 -21.83 10.37 -23.88
CA SER A 398 -22.74 9.40 -24.53
C SER A 398 -23.76 8.76 -23.58
N ARG A 399 -23.62 8.95 -22.26
CA ARG A 399 -24.61 8.50 -21.28
C ARG A 399 -25.68 9.57 -21.08
N SER A 400 -26.85 9.34 -21.69
CA SER A 400 -28.06 10.15 -21.46
C SER A 400 -28.31 10.38 -19.96
N PRO A 401 -28.75 11.58 -19.53
CA PRO A 401 -29.08 11.81 -18.14
C PRO A 401 -30.23 10.89 -17.71
N ASN A 402 -30.08 10.20 -16.57
CA ASN A 402 -31.16 9.43 -15.96
C ASN A 402 -32.39 10.34 -15.72
N PRO A 403 -33.61 9.90 -16.02
CA PRO A 403 -34.81 10.73 -15.94
C PRO A 403 -35.34 10.87 -14.49
N THR A 404 -34.51 11.40 -13.58
CA THR A 404 -34.88 11.64 -12.16
C THR A 404 -34.40 12.99 -11.60
N THR A 405 -34.04 13.96 -12.47
CA THR A 405 -33.91 15.37 -12.09
C THR A 405 -34.97 16.24 -12.80
N ALA A 406 -36.24 15.92 -12.54
CA ALA A 406 -37.32 16.86 -12.80
C ALA A 406 -37.08 18.13 -11.96
N ALA A 407 -36.76 19.25 -12.63
CA ALA A 407 -36.47 20.50 -11.97
C ALA A 407 -37.70 20.98 -11.18
N ALA A 408 -37.57 21.10 -9.86
CA ALA A 408 -38.58 21.76 -9.04
C ALA A 408 -38.76 23.21 -9.53
N PRO A 409 -40.01 23.70 -9.71
CA PRO A 409 -40.23 25.05 -10.23
C PRO A 409 -39.68 26.09 -9.24
N ARG A 410 -38.88 27.02 -9.76
CA ARG A 410 -38.32 28.13 -8.98
C ARG A 410 -39.46 28.94 -8.37
N LYS A 411 -39.57 28.95 -7.04
CA LYS A 411 -40.43 29.91 -6.34
C LYS A 411 -39.89 31.32 -6.56
N SER A 412 -40.75 32.24 -6.96
CA SER A 412 -40.45 33.66 -7.11
C SER A 412 -40.09 34.31 -5.76
N PRO A 413 -39.24 35.36 -5.76
CA PRO A 413 -38.90 36.08 -4.53
C PRO A 413 -40.11 36.87 -3.99
N PRO A 414 -40.20 37.08 -2.66
CA PRO A 414 -41.26 37.89 -2.05
C PRO A 414 -41.09 39.39 -2.39
N PRO A 415 -42.18 40.17 -2.40
CA PRO A 415 -42.14 41.60 -2.72
C PRO A 415 -41.48 42.44 -1.62
N PRO A 416 -41.00 43.66 -1.94
CA PRO A 416 -40.45 44.59 -0.94
C PRO A 416 -41.52 45.02 0.06
N LYS A 417 -41.12 45.26 1.33
CA LYS A 417 -41.99 45.88 2.33
C LYS A 417 -42.00 47.40 2.15
N GLU A 418 -43.18 48.00 2.19
CA GLU A 418 -43.36 49.45 2.13
C GLU A 418 -42.84 50.13 3.42
N GLU A 419 -42.19 51.28 3.25
CA GLU A 419 -41.82 52.15 4.37
C GLU A 419 -43.03 52.97 4.85
N VAL A 420 -43.57 52.63 6.01
CA VAL A 420 -44.57 53.48 6.68
C VAL A 420 -43.84 54.60 7.42
N ARG A 421 -43.93 55.82 6.88
CA ARG A 421 -43.59 57.05 7.61
C ARG A 421 -44.67 57.36 8.64
N THR A 422 -44.30 57.50 9.91
CA THR A 422 -45.01 58.35 10.87
C THR A 422 -44.01 59.28 11.53
N ALA A 423 -44.39 60.54 11.68
CA ALA A 423 -43.59 61.59 12.29
C ALA A 423 -44.29 62.14 13.55
N GLU A 424 -43.51 62.85 14.36
CA GLU A 424 -43.94 63.73 15.47
C GLU A 424 -44.38 63.04 16.79
N GLY A 425 -43.98 63.66 17.91
CA GLY A 425 -44.19 63.19 19.28
C GLY A 425 -43.00 63.52 20.20
N GLU A 426 -43.13 64.61 20.97
CA GLU A 426 -42.02 65.22 21.74
C GLU A 426 -41.62 64.48 23.04
N LYS A 427 -40.46 64.87 23.59
CA LYS A 427 -39.96 64.46 24.93
C LYS A 427 -40.83 65.03 26.06
N PRO A 428 -40.76 64.43 27.26
CA PRO A 428 -40.08 65.16 28.35
C PRO A 428 -39.04 64.33 29.14
N GLN A 429 -38.45 64.98 30.15
CA GLN A 429 -37.21 64.60 30.84
C GLN A 429 -37.40 63.82 32.15
N LYS A 430 -36.31 63.14 32.57
CA LYS A 430 -35.84 62.92 33.96
C LYS A 430 -36.71 62.13 34.95
N LEU A 431 -36.11 61.07 35.51
CA LEU A 431 -35.43 61.17 36.81
C LEU A 431 -34.16 60.31 36.81
#